data_AF-X1CK64-F1
#
_entry.id   AF-X1CK64-F1
#
_cell.length_a   1.000
_cell.length_b   1.000
_cell.length_c   1.000
_cell.angle_alpha   90.00
_cell.angle_beta   90.00
_cell.angle_gamma   90.00
#
_symmetry.space_group_name_H-M   'P 1'
#
loop_
_entity.id
_entity.type
_entity.pdbx_description
1 polymer ?
#
loop_
_entity_poly.entity_id
_entity_poly.type
_entity_poly.pdbx_seq_one_letter_code
_entity_poly.pdbx_strand_id
1 'polypeptide(L)'
;VTIEYDTVNVDALAGQDYTAESGFVSWADGESGIRTVSIPIFDDGLIESDEQFSFTIDNPTGLATLLAPRTATVTIDDNDSVVGLGDGLLGEYFDNQDLTNLFQFRTDETVDFNWGLGAPLTGMGTDTFSVRWTGQIEALYNETYTFQTRSDNGVRLWVDSVLIIDEWTEHAATNHTGSIALESGVRTDIRMEFYENQGGAEAQLSWSSASQSLEVIPQSQLYAADDPLPTSNVVAQTIVPGLSFPTSTGWSPDGANMYITQKGGKVIVVRNGVLQSTPFIDISAMVNATRDRGLLD
;
A
#
# COMPACT_ATOMS: atom_id res chain seq x y z
N VAL A 1 -36.72 -35.93 -8.65
CA VAL A 1 -35.98 -35.18 -9.69
C VAL A 1 -34.54 -35.05 -9.23
N THR A 2 -33.59 -35.26 -10.14
CA THR A 2 -32.16 -35.05 -9.88
C THR A 2 -31.59 -34.16 -10.98
N ILE A 3 -30.71 -33.23 -10.62
CA ILE A 3 -30.01 -32.31 -11.53
C ILE A 3 -28.51 -32.45 -11.26
N GLU A 4 -27.71 -32.53 -12.31
CA GLU A 4 -26.25 -32.48 -12.24
C GLU A 4 -25.77 -31.04 -12.08
N TYR A 5 -24.72 -30.84 -11.28
CA TYR A 5 -24.03 -29.56 -11.20
C TYR A 5 -22.52 -29.76 -11.36
N ASP A 6 -21.88 -28.75 -11.91
CA ASP A 6 -20.42 -28.68 -12.09
C ASP A 6 -19.93 -27.25 -11.91
N THR A 7 -18.73 -27.11 -11.36
CA THR A 7 -17.95 -25.87 -11.37
C THR A 7 -16.95 -25.87 -12.51
N VAL A 8 -16.76 -24.72 -13.16
CA VAL A 8 -15.92 -24.57 -14.34
C VAL A 8 -15.05 -23.32 -14.19
N ASN A 9 -13.73 -23.48 -14.38
CA ASN A 9 -12.78 -22.38 -14.35
C ASN A 9 -13.17 -21.27 -15.34
N VAL A 10 -12.97 -20.02 -14.95
CA VAL A 10 -12.92 -18.88 -15.88
C VAL A 10 -11.51 -18.29 -15.78
N ASP A 11 -11.32 -17.27 -14.95
CA ASP A 11 -10.03 -16.76 -14.51
C ASP A 11 -9.62 -17.39 -13.17
N ALA A 12 -10.56 -17.67 -12.25
CA ALA A 12 -10.30 -18.52 -11.10
C ALA A 12 -10.10 -19.98 -11.53
N LEU A 13 -9.05 -20.61 -11.02
CA LEU A 13 -8.57 -21.95 -11.34
C LEU A 13 -8.78 -22.94 -10.19
N ALA A 14 -9.49 -24.04 -10.49
CA ALA A 14 -9.64 -25.13 -9.55
C ALA A 14 -8.30 -25.69 -9.05
N GLY A 15 -8.16 -25.80 -7.73
CA GLY A 15 -6.95 -26.24 -7.04
C GLY A 15 -5.96 -25.13 -6.70
N GLN A 16 -6.20 -23.90 -7.17
CA GLN A 16 -5.47 -22.69 -6.78
C GLN A 16 -6.40 -21.76 -5.99
N ASP A 17 -7.56 -21.43 -6.56
CA ASP A 17 -8.43 -20.37 -6.03
C ASP A 17 -9.73 -20.93 -5.43
N TYR A 18 -10.16 -22.10 -5.91
CA TYR A 18 -11.30 -22.84 -5.34
C TYR A 18 -11.17 -24.35 -5.51
N THR A 19 -11.96 -25.11 -4.75
CA THR A 19 -12.06 -26.57 -4.94
C THR A 19 -13.11 -26.88 -6.00
N ALA A 20 -12.71 -27.55 -7.10
CA ALA A 20 -13.67 -28.01 -8.09
C ALA A 20 -14.67 -29.00 -7.48
N GLU A 21 -15.94 -28.65 -7.56
CA GLU A 21 -17.06 -29.46 -7.12
C GLU A 21 -17.94 -29.87 -8.31
N SER A 22 -18.41 -31.11 -8.27
CA SER A 22 -19.40 -31.66 -9.20
C SER A 22 -20.27 -32.69 -8.48
N GLY A 23 -21.52 -32.84 -8.91
CA GLY A 23 -22.39 -33.82 -8.31
C GLY A 23 -23.84 -33.68 -8.68
N PHE A 24 -24.71 -34.08 -7.76
CA PHE A 24 -26.14 -34.12 -7.97
C PHE A 24 -26.89 -33.44 -6.84
N VAL A 25 -27.93 -32.67 -7.17
CA VAL A 25 -28.95 -32.22 -6.23
C VAL A 25 -30.27 -32.91 -6.54
N SER A 26 -30.95 -33.41 -5.50
CA SER A 26 -32.18 -34.20 -5.66
C SER A 26 -33.33 -33.70 -4.79
N TRP A 27 -34.54 -33.82 -5.35
CA TRP A 27 -35.82 -33.63 -4.67
C TRP A 27 -36.64 -34.91 -4.76
N ALA A 28 -37.20 -35.33 -3.63
CA ALA A 28 -38.16 -36.42 -3.58
C ALA A 28 -39.48 -36.06 -4.29
N ASP A 29 -40.33 -37.05 -4.55
CA ASP A 29 -41.64 -36.80 -5.15
C ASP A 29 -42.48 -35.87 -4.27
N GLY A 30 -43.03 -34.82 -4.86
CA GLY A 30 -43.75 -33.76 -4.16
C GLY A 30 -42.90 -32.82 -3.29
N GLU A 31 -41.58 -32.99 -3.22
CA GLU A 31 -40.69 -32.08 -2.48
C GLU A 31 -40.45 -30.78 -3.25
N SER A 32 -40.41 -29.66 -2.53
CA SER A 32 -40.06 -28.33 -3.07
C SER A 32 -39.16 -27.60 -2.08
N GLY A 33 -38.38 -26.64 -2.58
CA GLY A 33 -37.48 -25.83 -1.76
C GLY A 33 -36.07 -25.72 -2.32
N ILE A 34 -35.25 -24.93 -1.63
CA ILE A 34 -33.86 -24.64 -2.01
C ILE A 34 -32.97 -25.84 -1.66
N ARG A 35 -32.01 -26.11 -2.54
CA ARG A 35 -30.85 -26.96 -2.25
C ARG A 35 -29.60 -26.09 -2.26
N THR A 36 -28.72 -26.34 -1.32
CA THR A 36 -27.45 -25.62 -1.17
C THR A 36 -26.31 -26.54 -1.58
N VAL A 37 -25.40 -26.01 -2.39
CA VAL A 37 -24.10 -26.60 -2.68
C VAL A 37 -23.05 -25.68 -2.07
N SER A 38 -22.07 -26.24 -1.37
CA SER A 38 -20.96 -25.48 -0.79
C SER A 38 -19.72 -25.73 -1.63
N ILE A 39 -19.12 -24.66 -2.14
CA ILE A 39 -17.86 -24.68 -2.88
C ILE A 39 -16.80 -24.02 -1.99
N PRO A 40 -15.80 -24.75 -1.48
CA PRO A 40 -14.70 -24.15 -0.74
C PRO A 40 -13.85 -23.25 -1.65
N ILE A 41 -13.52 -22.06 -1.17
CA ILE A 41 -12.51 -21.17 -1.77
C ILE A 41 -11.18 -21.31 -1.02
N PHE A 42 -10.09 -21.00 -1.71
CA PHE A 42 -8.78 -20.88 -1.10
C PHE A 42 -8.50 -19.41 -0.86
N ASP A 43 -8.27 -19.09 0.40
CA ASP A 43 -7.86 -17.76 0.87
C ASP A 43 -6.35 -17.85 1.07
N ASP A 44 -5.59 -16.97 0.40
CA ASP A 44 -4.14 -16.94 0.56
C ASP A 44 -3.63 -15.58 1.07
N GLY A 45 -2.48 -15.13 0.60
CA GLY A 45 -1.86 -13.87 1.04
C GLY A 45 -1.24 -13.10 -0.12
N LEU A 46 -1.57 -13.51 -1.35
CA LEU A 46 -1.07 -12.94 -2.59
C LEU A 46 -2.10 -11.93 -3.09
N ILE A 47 -1.62 -10.73 -3.39
CA ILE A 47 -2.49 -9.70 -3.95
C ILE A 47 -2.77 -10.06 -5.41
N GLU A 48 -4.05 -10.27 -5.70
CA GLU A 48 -4.53 -10.66 -7.01
C GLU A 48 -5.67 -9.72 -7.45
N SER A 49 -6.33 -10.02 -8.56
CA SER A 49 -7.56 -9.32 -8.94
C SER A 49 -8.74 -10.21 -8.60
N ASP A 50 -9.93 -9.66 -8.40
CA ASP A 50 -11.15 -10.48 -8.27
C ASP A 50 -11.23 -11.48 -9.42
N GLU A 51 -11.38 -12.75 -9.07
CA GLU A 51 -11.45 -13.84 -10.03
C GLU A 51 -12.82 -14.48 -10.02
N GLN A 52 -13.18 -15.16 -11.10
CA GLN A 52 -14.49 -15.74 -11.31
C GLN A 52 -14.37 -17.22 -11.70
N PHE A 53 -15.34 -17.99 -11.25
CA PHE A 53 -15.64 -19.31 -11.82
C PHE A 53 -17.14 -19.41 -12.13
N SER A 54 -17.50 -20.37 -12.98
CA SER A 54 -18.90 -20.61 -13.33
C SER A 54 -19.46 -21.83 -12.59
N PHE A 55 -20.68 -21.70 -12.06
CA PHE A 55 -21.49 -22.80 -11.56
C PHE A 55 -22.54 -23.16 -12.60
N THR A 56 -22.60 -24.42 -13.02
CA THR A 56 -23.47 -24.88 -14.10
C THR A 56 -24.42 -25.98 -13.63
N ILE A 57 -25.61 -26.06 -14.24
CA ILE A 57 -26.59 -27.13 -13.97
C ILE A 57 -27.06 -27.81 -15.25
N ASP A 58 -26.98 -29.15 -15.31
CA ASP A 58 -27.40 -29.93 -16.47
C ASP A 58 -28.12 -31.26 -16.12
N ASN A 59 -28.46 -32.03 -17.16
CA ASN A 59 -28.95 -33.40 -17.14
C ASN A 59 -30.09 -33.66 -16.13
N PRO A 60 -31.22 -32.92 -16.22
CA PRO A 60 -32.33 -33.10 -15.30
C PRO A 60 -33.02 -34.44 -15.56
N THR A 61 -33.38 -35.13 -14.48
CA THR A 61 -34.13 -36.39 -14.52
C THR A 61 -35.56 -36.23 -13.99
N GLY A 62 -36.44 -37.20 -14.26
CA GLY A 62 -37.80 -37.22 -13.70
C GLY A 62 -38.76 -36.22 -14.36
N LEU A 63 -38.66 -36.05 -15.68
CA LEU A 63 -39.46 -35.11 -16.49
C LEU A 63 -39.29 -33.62 -16.14
N ALA A 64 -38.28 -33.28 -15.33
CA ALA A 64 -37.94 -31.90 -15.04
C ALA A 64 -37.41 -31.18 -16.28
N THR A 65 -37.76 -29.89 -16.41
CA THR A 65 -37.25 -29.00 -17.47
C THR A 65 -36.43 -27.90 -16.81
N LEU A 66 -35.20 -27.70 -17.28
CA LEU A 66 -34.36 -26.58 -16.87
C LEU A 66 -34.62 -25.37 -17.77
N LEU A 67 -34.86 -24.21 -17.15
CA LEU A 67 -34.99 -22.94 -17.84
C LEU A 67 -33.62 -22.25 -17.92
N ALA A 68 -33.44 -21.37 -18.91
CA ALA A 68 -32.27 -20.51 -18.96
C ALA A 68 -32.40 -19.35 -17.95
N PRO A 69 -31.29 -18.85 -17.38
CA PRO A 69 -29.92 -19.33 -17.55
C PRO A 69 -29.63 -20.61 -16.73
N ARG A 70 -28.72 -21.45 -17.24
CA ARG A 70 -28.27 -22.69 -16.59
C ARG A 70 -26.88 -22.56 -15.96
N THR A 71 -26.38 -21.34 -15.93
CA THR A 71 -25.07 -20.97 -15.43
C THR A 71 -25.24 -19.77 -14.51
N ALA A 72 -24.47 -19.77 -13.43
CA ALA A 72 -24.22 -18.61 -12.59
C ALA A 72 -22.72 -18.32 -12.59
N THR A 73 -22.36 -17.05 -12.46
CA THR A 73 -20.98 -16.64 -12.24
C THR A 73 -20.81 -16.40 -10.75
N VAL A 74 -19.73 -16.92 -10.18
CA VAL A 74 -19.34 -16.69 -8.80
C VAL A 74 -18.03 -15.90 -8.84
N THR A 75 -18.01 -14.75 -8.18
CA THR A 75 -16.80 -13.93 -7.98
C THR A 75 -16.19 -14.31 -6.63
N ILE A 76 -14.88 -14.55 -6.64
CA ILE A 76 -14.02 -14.62 -5.47
C ILE A 76 -13.44 -13.21 -5.34
N ASP A 77 -13.91 -12.47 -4.34
CA ASP A 77 -13.40 -11.14 -4.04
C ASP A 77 -12.03 -11.30 -3.36
N ASP A 78 -10.98 -10.70 -3.92
CA ASP A 78 -9.68 -10.69 -3.26
C ASP A 78 -9.77 -9.84 -1.99
N ASN A 79 -9.33 -10.42 -0.87
CA ASN A 79 -9.34 -9.75 0.43
C ASN A 79 -7.92 -9.40 0.92
N ASP A 80 -6.90 -9.75 0.13
CA ASP A 80 -5.54 -9.41 0.42
C ASP A 80 -5.26 -7.93 0.14
N SER A 81 -4.33 -7.38 0.92
CA SER A 81 -3.97 -5.97 0.83
C SER A 81 -2.47 -5.82 1.00
N VAL A 82 -1.90 -4.79 0.36
CA VAL A 82 -0.52 -4.40 0.64
C VAL A 82 -0.45 -4.00 2.12
N VAL A 83 0.19 -4.82 2.95
CA VAL A 83 0.65 -4.35 4.27
C VAL A 83 1.82 -3.41 4.00
N GLY A 84 1.50 -2.14 3.76
CA GLY A 84 2.53 -1.13 3.57
C GLY A 84 3.41 -1.02 4.82
N LEU A 85 4.68 -0.70 4.60
CA LEU A 85 5.65 -0.51 5.68
C LEU A 85 5.89 0.97 5.96
N GLY A 86 4.87 1.78 5.70
CA GLY A 86 4.90 3.21 5.89
C GLY A 86 5.25 3.62 7.31
N ASP A 87 5.91 4.76 7.42
CA ASP A 87 6.34 5.38 8.67
C ASP A 87 5.60 6.69 8.97
N GLY A 88 4.75 7.16 8.05
CA GLY A 88 3.94 8.36 8.19
C GLY A 88 4.19 9.40 7.10
N LEU A 89 3.98 10.68 7.40
CA LEU A 89 4.32 11.81 6.54
C LEU A 89 5.27 12.77 7.26
N LEU A 90 6.16 13.41 6.50
CA LEU A 90 7.01 14.48 7.03
C LEU A 90 6.18 15.75 7.19
N GLY A 91 5.89 16.13 8.43
CA GLY A 91 5.25 17.38 8.81
C GLY A 91 6.27 18.50 9.00
N GLU A 92 6.13 19.56 8.21
CA GLU A 92 6.79 20.86 8.40
C GLU A 92 5.86 21.77 9.21
N TYR A 93 6.24 22.12 10.44
CA TYR A 93 5.43 22.95 11.32
C TYR A 93 5.91 24.39 11.29
N PHE A 94 5.00 25.32 11.01
CA PHE A 94 5.29 26.74 10.82
C PHE A 94 4.57 27.58 11.87
N ASP A 95 5.29 28.48 12.53
CA ASP A 95 4.75 29.41 13.53
C ASP A 95 4.30 30.73 12.86
N ASN A 96 3.62 30.58 11.72
CA ASN A 96 2.82 31.55 10.97
C ASN A 96 1.80 30.76 10.12
N GLN A 97 0.66 31.35 9.76
CA GLN A 97 -0.40 30.69 8.96
C GLN A 97 -0.06 30.53 7.47
N ASP A 98 0.98 31.19 6.97
CA ASP A 98 1.29 31.30 5.54
C ASP A 98 2.47 30.42 5.11
N LEU A 99 2.73 29.34 5.85
CA LEU A 99 3.83 28.40 5.61
C LEU A 99 5.22 29.08 5.67
N THR A 100 5.35 30.07 6.54
CA THR A 100 6.61 30.78 6.85
C THR A 100 6.99 30.61 8.32
N ASN A 101 8.20 31.02 8.71
CA ASN A 101 8.68 30.86 10.10
C ASN A 101 8.66 29.37 10.54
N LEU A 102 9.39 28.54 9.80
CA LEU A 102 9.54 27.12 10.10
C LEU A 102 10.03 26.92 11.54
N PHE A 103 9.24 26.19 12.31
CA PHE A 103 9.52 25.86 13.70
C PHE A 103 10.27 24.53 13.81
N GLN A 104 9.74 23.45 13.21
CA GLN A 104 10.32 22.11 13.32
C GLN A 104 9.80 21.15 12.24
N PHE A 105 10.59 20.13 11.90
CA PHE A 105 10.16 18.91 11.20
C PHE A 105 9.80 17.78 12.18
N ARG A 106 8.75 17.01 11.86
CA ARG A 106 8.37 15.80 12.59
C ARG A 106 7.72 14.80 11.64
N THR A 107 8.04 13.52 11.77
CA THR A 107 7.26 12.46 11.10
C THR A 107 5.99 12.19 11.89
N ASP A 108 4.85 12.32 11.22
CA ASP A 108 3.53 12.05 11.77
C ASP A 108 3.00 10.73 11.22
N GLU A 109 2.70 9.77 12.11
CA GLU A 109 2.23 8.43 11.72
C GLU A 109 0.98 8.50 10.82
N THR A 110 0.08 9.42 11.14
CA THR A 110 -1.11 9.75 10.33
C THR A 110 -1.39 11.25 10.43
N VAL A 111 -2.25 11.78 9.56
CA VAL A 111 -2.84 13.12 9.74
C VAL A 111 -4.23 12.92 10.37
N ASP A 112 -4.28 12.93 11.69
CA ASP A 112 -5.51 12.83 12.50
C ASP A 112 -5.35 13.62 13.80
N PHE A 113 -5.34 14.94 13.68
CA PHE A 113 -5.04 15.86 14.76
C PHE A 113 -6.26 16.69 15.15
N ASN A 114 -6.55 16.74 16.44
CA ASN A 114 -7.45 17.71 17.04
C ASN A 114 -6.72 18.43 18.18
N TRP A 115 -6.30 19.68 17.92
CA TRP A 115 -5.57 20.49 18.90
C TRP A 115 -6.51 21.31 19.78
N GLY A 116 -7.81 21.37 19.47
CA GLY A 116 -8.75 22.24 20.16
C GLY A 116 -8.25 23.68 20.12
N LEU A 117 -8.16 24.33 21.28
CA LEU A 117 -7.63 25.70 21.40
C LEU A 117 -6.10 25.74 21.59
N GLY A 118 -5.41 24.64 21.30
CA GLY A 118 -3.98 24.46 21.53
C GLY A 118 -3.13 24.60 20.28
N ALA A 119 -1.83 24.33 20.42
CA ALA A 119 -0.86 24.33 19.33
C ALA A 119 -0.35 22.90 19.07
N PRO A 120 0.17 22.60 17.87
CA PRO A 120 0.68 21.27 17.53
C PRO A 120 1.94 20.88 18.29
N LEU A 121 2.78 21.85 18.65
CA LEU A 121 4.03 21.65 19.36
C LEU A 121 4.14 22.61 20.54
N THR A 122 4.77 22.15 21.62
CA THR A 122 5.03 23.01 22.78
C THR A 122 5.98 24.14 22.37
N GLY A 123 5.54 25.38 22.57
CA GLY A 123 6.32 26.59 22.27
C GLY A 123 5.90 27.34 21.01
N MET A 124 5.00 26.76 20.19
CA MET A 124 4.33 27.48 19.10
C MET A 124 3.17 28.33 19.62
N GLY A 125 2.78 29.34 18.85
CA GLY A 125 1.52 30.05 19.04
C GLY A 125 0.31 29.11 18.91
N THR A 126 -0.74 29.35 19.70
CA THR A 126 -2.00 28.59 19.62
C THR A 126 -2.85 28.95 18.41
N ASP A 127 -2.58 30.11 17.82
CA ASP A 127 -3.28 30.66 16.67
C ASP A 127 -2.23 31.01 15.60
N THR A 128 -2.66 31.23 14.36
CA THR A 128 -1.80 31.64 13.24
C THR A 128 -0.63 30.69 12.97
N PHE A 129 -0.86 29.38 12.95
CA PHE A 129 0.15 28.38 12.58
C PHE A 129 -0.25 27.65 11.30
N SER A 130 0.70 26.95 10.68
CA SER A 130 0.42 26.12 9.51
C SER A 130 1.29 24.87 9.50
N VAL A 131 0.85 23.86 8.77
CA VAL A 131 1.57 22.59 8.63
C VAL A 131 1.55 22.16 7.16
N ARG A 132 2.69 21.67 6.68
CA ARG A 132 2.77 20.94 5.41
C ARG A 132 3.21 19.50 5.67
N TRP A 133 2.35 18.54 5.32
CA TRP A 133 2.73 17.13 5.29
C TRP A 133 3.14 16.72 3.88
N THR A 134 4.28 16.06 3.75
CA THR A 134 4.81 15.56 2.47
C THR A 134 5.30 14.13 2.60
N GLY A 135 5.14 13.38 1.52
CA GLY A 135 5.58 12.00 1.44
C GLY A 135 4.95 11.30 0.25
N GLN A 136 4.75 10.00 0.38
CA GLN A 136 4.09 9.18 -0.62
C GLN A 136 2.97 8.36 0.04
N ILE A 137 1.98 8.01 -0.77
CA ILE A 137 0.90 7.10 -0.41
C ILE A 137 0.95 5.86 -1.29
N GLU A 138 0.64 4.70 -0.71
CA GLU A 138 0.52 3.43 -1.43
C GLU A 138 -0.92 2.92 -1.33
N ALA A 139 -1.64 2.91 -2.45
CA ALA A 139 -3.00 2.38 -2.51
C ALA A 139 -3.02 0.85 -2.36
N LEU A 140 -4.10 0.34 -1.76
CA LEU A 140 -4.34 -1.09 -1.62
C LEU A 140 -4.95 -1.71 -2.87
N TYR A 141 -5.78 -0.93 -3.59
CA TYR A 141 -6.54 -1.40 -4.74
C TYR A 141 -6.25 -0.55 -5.97
N ASN A 142 -6.39 -1.13 -7.16
CA ASN A 142 -6.33 -0.37 -8.42
C ASN A 142 -7.69 0.27 -8.70
N GLU A 143 -7.96 1.40 -8.04
CA GLU A 143 -9.28 2.03 -8.02
C GLU A 143 -9.21 3.56 -8.06
N THR A 144 -10.36 4.18 -8.27
CA THR A 144 -10.50 5.62 -8.00
C THR A 144 -10.71 5.82 -6.50
N TYR A 145 -9.71 6.41 -5.85
CA TYR A 145 -9.78 6.79 -4.46
C TYR A 145 -10.42 8.17 -4.32
N THR A 146 -11.26 8.32 -3.29
CA THR A 146 -11.77 9.60 -2.81
C THR A 146 -11.05 9.93 -1.52
N PHE A 147 -10.27 11.00 -1.55
CA PHE A 147 -9.67 11.59 -0.38
C PHE A 147 -10.67 12.53 0.29
N GLN A 148 -10.68 12.54 1.62
CA GLN A 148 -11.45 13.46 2.42
C GLN A 148 -10.51 14.16 3.40
N THR A 149 -10.51 15.48 3.37
CA THR A 149 -9.90 16.29 4.42
C THR A 149 -10.99 16.80 5.36
N ARG A 150 -10.72 16.80 6.66
CA ARG A 150 -11.52 17.54 7.64
C ARG A 150 -10.61 18.55 8.31
N SER A 151 -10.90 19.84 8.19
CA SER A 151 -10.03 20.87 8.75
C SER A 151 -10.76 22.09 9.28
N ASP A 152 -10.16 22.68 10.31
CA ASP A 152 -10.44 24.00 10.87
C ASP A 152 -9.05 24.63 11.09
N ASN A 153 -8.55 25.56 10.27
CA ASN A 153 -9.17 26.19 9.09
C ASN A 153 -8.74 25.55 7.74
N GLY A 154 -8.07 26.32 6.87
CA GLY A 154 -7.96 26.04 5.44
C GLY A 154 -7.03 24.90 5.09
N VAL A 155 -7.29 24.26 3.95
CA VAL A 155 -6.60 23.05 3.51
C VAL A 155 -6.38 23.02 2.00
N ARG A 156 -5.25 22.44 1.58
CA ARG A 156 -5.02 21.99 0.20
C ARG A 156 -4.48 20.58 0.19
N LEU A 157 -4.89 19.79 -0.80
CA LEU A 157 -4.40 18.42 -0.99
C LEU A 157 -3.96 18.21 -2.43
N TRP A 158 -2.74 17.74 -2.60
CA TRP A 158 -2.21 17.24 -3.86
C TRP A 158 -1.93 15.74 -3.75
N VAL A 159 -2.29 15.00 -4.78
CA VAL A 159 -1.93 13.59 -4.98
C VAL A 159 -1.45 13.45 -6.42
N ASP A 160 -0.33 12.77 -6.64
CA ASP A 160 0.37 12.72 -7.94
C ASP A 160 0.61 14.12 -8.54
N SER A 161 0.98 15.08 -7.68
CA SER A 161 1.11 16.50 -8.02
C SER A 161 -0.17 17.19 -8.55
N VAL A 162 -1.32 16.51 -8.58
CA VAL A 162 -2.62 17.09 -8.96
C VAL A 162 -3.31 17.67 -7.73
N LEU A 163 -3.68 18.96 -7.78
CA LEU A 163 -4.46 19.63 -6.74
C LEU A 163 -5.90 19.10 -6.78
N ILE A 164 -6.26 18.25 -5.81
CA ILE A 164 -7.58 17.61 -5.74
C ILE A 164 -8.52 18.28 -4.72
N ILE A 165 -8.00 19.05 -3.76
CA ILE A 165 -8.76 19.89 -2.82
C ILE A 165 -8.05 21.24 -2.70
N ASP A 166 -8.77 22.35 -2.90
CA ASP A 166 -8.24 23.71 -2.77
C ASP A 166 -9.18 24.62 -1.97
N GLU A 167 -9.09 24.55 -0.65
CA GLU A 167 -9.97 25.22 0.30
C GLU A 167 -9.12 26.07 1.26
N TRP A 168 -8.28 26.93 0.67
CA TRP A 168 -7.37 27.82 1.41
C TRP A 168 -8.08 29.08 1.91
N THR A 169 -9.14 28.88 2.70
CA THR A 169 -10.00 29.94 3.24
C THR A 169 -10.36 29.66 4.69
N GLU A 170 -10.83 30.69 5.41
CA GLU A 170 -11.30 30.51 6.78
C GLU A 170 -12.64 29.78 6.80
N HIS A 171 -12.70 28.70 7.55
CA HIS A 171 -13.93 27.95 7.80
C HIS A 171 -13.78 27.14 9.08
N ALA A 172 -14.90 26.85 9.73
CA ALA A 172 -14.95 25.89 10.83
C ALA A 172 -14.67 24.47 10.31
N ALA A 173 -14.51 23.51 11.23
CA ALA A 173 -14.27 22.09 10.95
C ALA A 173 -15.22 21.49 9.88
N THR A 174 -14.76 21.44 8.64
CA THR A 174 -15.55 21.08 7.45
C THR A 174 -14.88 19.97 6.65
N ASN A 175 -15.68 19.06 6.07
CA ASN A 175 -15.17 18.00 5.23
C ASN A 175 -15.16 18.45 3.76
N HIS A 176 -14.03 18.27 3.09
CA HIS A 176 -13.88 18.48 1.64
C HIS A 176 -13.35 17.20 1.00
N THR A 177 -13.69 16.96 -0.26
CA THR A 177 -13.32 15.72 -0.96
C THR A 177 -12.76 15.99 -2.34
N GLY A 178 -11.79 15.17 -2.75
CA GLY A 178 -11.26 15.12 -4.11
C GLY A 178 -10.95 13.67 -4.47
N SER A 179 -10.99 13.33 -5.76
CA SER A 179 -10.79 11.95 -6.20
C SER A 179 -9.71 11.85 -7.28
N ILE A 180 -8.97 10.75 -7.26
CA ILE A 180 -7.92 10.43 -8.24
C ILE A 180 -7.80 8.91 -8.38
N ALA A 181 -7.44 8.43 -9.57
CA ALA A 181 -7.12 7.02 -9.79
C ALA A 181 -5.74 6.70 -9.22
N LEU A 182 -5.62 5.60 -8.47
CA LEU A 182 -4.37 5.09 -7.94
C LEU A 182 -4.21 3.63 -8.32
N GLU A 183 -2.97 3.23 -8.55
CA GLU A 183 -2.61 1.83 -8.82
C GLU A 183 -2.15 1.17 -7.52
N SER A 184 -2.63 -0.05 -7.25
CA SER A 184 -2.21 -0.83 -6.07
C SER A 184 -0.70 -1.06 -6.05
N GLY A 185 -0.07 -0.89 -4.88
CA GLY A 185 1.37 -1.09 -4.68
C GLY A 185 2.27 -0.03 -5.32
N VAL A 186 1.70 1.01 -5.97
CA VAL A 186 2.46 2.11 -6.55
C VAL A 186 2.51 3.28 -5.55
N ARG A 187 3.71 3.61 -5.10
CA ARG A 187 3.92 4.81 -4.28
C ARG A 187 3.74 6.07 -5.10
N THR A 188 2.81 6.89 -4.67
CA THR A 188 2.39 8.12 -5.34
C THR A 188 2.61 9.32 -4.43
N ASP A 189 3.14 10.42 -4.95
CA ASP A 189 3.42 11.60 -4.14
C ASP A 189 2.13 12.18 -3.54
N ILE A 190 2.18 12.54 -2.26
CA ILE A 190 1.09 13.20 -1.55
C ILE A 190 1.63 14.43 -0.80
N ARG A 191 0.87 15.52 -0.87
CA ARG A 191 1.13 16.73 -0.10
C ARG A 191 -0.18 17.28 0.44
N MET A 192 -0.24 17.51 1.75
CA MET A 192 -1.32 18.26 2.38
C MET A 192 -0.76 19.53 3.01
N GLU A 193 -1.35 20.67 2.70
CA GLU A 193 -1.09 21.94 3.39
C GLU A 193 -2.31 22.30 4.24
N PHE A 194 -2.08 22.82 5.43
CA PHE A 194 -3.10 23.22 6.40
C PHE A 194 -2.69 24.54 7.05
N TYR A 195 -3.66 25.40 7.39
CA TYR A 195 -3.42 26.52 8.30
C TYR A 195 -4.54 26.68 9.32
N GLU A 196 -4.14 27.22 10.48
CA GLU A 196 -5.03 27.72 11.52
C GLU A 196 -4.84 29.22 11.65
N ASN A 197 -5.94 29.98 11.67
CA ASN A 197 -5.89 31.42 11.92
C ASN A 197 -6.26 31.76 13.36
N GLN A 198 -7.41 31.29 13.84
CA GLN A 198 -7.89 31.59 15.20
C GLN A 198 -8.94 30.59 15.72
N GLY A 199 -8.81 30.21 16.98
CA GLY A 199 -9.83 29.43 17.68
C GLY A 199 -9.50 27.96 17.77
N GLY A 200 -10.38 27.11 17.20
CA GLY A 200 -10.28 25.66 17.33
C GLY A 200 -9.59 25.06 16.12
N ALA A 201 -8.54 24.26 16.32
CA ALA A 201 -7.76 23.69 15.22
C ALA A 201 -7.89 22.16 15.13
N GLU A 202 -8.19 21.67 13.93
CA GLU A 202 -8.28 20.23 13.59
C GLU A 202 -7.79 20.01 12.15
N ALA A 203 -7.09 18.90 11.91
CA ALA A 203 -6.67 18.45 10.59
C ALA A 203 -6.69 16.92 10.52
N GLN A 204 -7.53 16.36 9.66
CA GLN A 204 -7.63 14.93 9.42
C GLN A 204 -7.61 14.64 7.91
N LEU A 205 -6.92 13.56 7.52
CA LEU A 205 -6.86 13.04 6.16
C LEU A 205 -7.32 11.58 6.12
N SER A 206 -8.37 11.34 5.33
CA SER A 206 -9.03 10.04 5.19
C SER A 206 -9.18 9.68 3.72
N TRP A 207 -9.38 8.40 3.43
CA TRP A 207 -9.61 7.90 2.07
C TRP A 207 -10.70 6.83 2.01
N SER A 208 -11.28 6.63 0.84
CA SER A 208 -12.19 5.52 0.53
C SER A 208 -12.17 5.20 -0.96
N SER A 209 -12.53 3.99 -1.34
CA SER A 209 -12.68 3.54 -2.73
C SER A 209 -13.84 2.54 -2.82
N ALA A 210 -13.93 1.74 -3.89
CA ALA A 210 -14.98 0.71 -3.98
C ALA A 210 -14.73 -0.42 -2.97
N SER A 211 -13.45 -0.80 -2.80
CA SER A 211 -13.02 -1.87 -1.89
C SER A 211 -12.45 -1.34 -0.56
N GLN A 212 -12.11 -0.04 -0.49
CA GLN A 212 -11.65 0.63 0.73
C GLN A 212 -12.81 1.36 1.43
N SER A 213 -13.17 0.90 2.64
CA SER A 213 -14.07 1.66 3.51
C SER A 213 -13.44 2.98 3.95
N LEU A 214 -14.25 4.02 4.20
CA LEU A 214 -13.76 5.31 4.66
C LEU A 214 -13.03 5.19 6.00
N GLU A 215 -11.76 5.55 6.01
CA GLU A 215 -10.91 5.59 7.21
C GLU A 215 -9.83 6.67 7.10
N VAL A 216 -9.27 7.06 8.25
CA VAL A 216 -8.02 7.82 8.29
C VAL A 216 -6.95 7.00 7.58
N ILE A 217 -6.18 7.63 6.70
CA ILE A 217 -5.15 6.90 5.95
C ILE A 217 -4.13 6.35 6.97
N PRO A 218 -3.98 5.01 7.06
CA PRO A 218 -3.17 4.42 8.11
C PRO A 218 -1.68 4.63 7.85
N GLN A 219 -0.89 4.64 8.91
CA GLN A 219 0.56 4.80 8.86
C GLN A 219 1.22 3.85 7.86
N SER A 220 0.76 2.60 7.80
CA SER A 220 1.28 1.58 6.90
C SER A 220 1.28 2.04 5.43
N GLN A 221 0.34 2.89 5.02
CA GLN A 221 0.22 3.35 3.64
C GLN A 221 0.87 4.71 3.38
N LEU A 222 1.53 5.32 4.39
CA LEU A 222 2.15 6.63 4.29
C LEU A 222 3.66 6.53 4.46
N TYR A 223 4.41 7.05 3.50
CA TYR A 223 5.87 7.03 3.50
C TYR A 223 6.40 8.45 3.58
N ALA A 224 7.12 8.78 4.65
CA ALA A 224 7.57 10.15 4.87
C ALA A 224 8.58 10.56 3.82
N ALA A 225 8.51 11.82 3.37
CA ALA A 225 9.61 12.41 2.64
C ALA A 225 10.87 12.46 3.52
N ASP A 226 12.05 12.41 2.92
CA ASP A 226 13.31 12.57 3.65
C ASP A 226 13.32 13.92 4.39
N ASP A 227 13.61 13.91 5.70
CA ASP A 227 13.85 15.14 6.46
C ASP A 227 15.07 15.88 5.85
N PRO A 228 14.90 17.10 5.31
CA PRO A 228 16.00 17.83 4.68
C PRO A 228 17.02 18.34 5.72
N LEU A 229 16.66 18.38 6.99
CA LEU A 229 17.51 18.77 8.12
C LEU A 229 17.43 17.71 9.21
N PRO A 230 17.91 16.47 8.97
CA PRO A 230 17.79 15.40 9.94
C PRO A 230 18.43 15.87 11.24
N THR A 231 17.58 16.18 12.22
CA THR A 231 18.01 16.64 13.55
C THR A 231 18.58 15.49 14.38
N SER A 232 18.49 14.27 13.86
CA SER A 232 19.20 13.10 14.36
C SER A 232 20.69 13.22 14.09
N ASN A 233 21.51 12.81 15.07
CA ASN A 233 22.92 12.56 14.81
C ASN A 233 23.02 11.61 13.62
N VAL A 234 23.82 11.94 12.61
CA VAL A 234 24.19 10.96 11.58
C VAL A 234 24.82 9.78 12.29
N VAL A 235 24.09 8.68 12.40
CA VAL A 235 24.59 7.45 13.00
C VAL A 235 25.03 6.54 11.87
N ALA A 236 26.32 6.18 11.87
CA ALA A 236 26.79 5.13 10.97
C ALA A 236 26.20 3.79 11.43
N GLN A 237 25.27 3.23 10.66
CA GLN A 237 24.78 1.87 10.87
C GLN A 237 25.60 0.90 10.00
N THR A 238 26.23 -0.09 10.63
CA THR A 238 26.86 -1.18 9.89
C THR A 238 25.80 -2.17 9.45
N ILE A 239 25.43 -2.14 8.16
CA ILE A 239 24.45 -3.07 7.56
C ILE A 239 25.06 -4.47 7.38
N VAL A 240 26.34 -4.54 7.01
CA VAL A 240 27.05 -5.80 6.74
C VAL A 240 28.48 -5.71 7.28
N PRO A 241 28.80 -6.41 8.38
CA PRO A 241 30.17 -6.46 8.90
C PRO A 241 31.04 -7.42 8.09
N GLY A 242 32.37 -7.34 8.24
CA GLY A 242 33.31 -8.33 7.72
C GLY A 242 33.61 -8.25 6.21
N LEU A 243 33.21 -7.16 5.54
CA LEU A 243 33.55 -6.93 4.14
C LEU A 243 35.02 -6.55 3.96
N SER A 244 35.65 -7.03 2.89
CA SER A 244 37.03 -6.72 2.54
C SER A 244 37.07 -5.74 1.36
N PHE A 245 37.39 -4.47 1.63
CA PHE A 245 37.52 -3.41 0.61
C PHE A 245 36.34 -3.37 -0.40
N PRO A 246 35.09 -3.15 0.06
CA PRO A 246 33.96 -3.02 -0.84
C PRO A 246 34.13 -1.81 -1.76
N THR A 247 33.81 -1.96 -3.05
CA THR A 247 34.00 -0.93 -4.08
C THR A 247 32.69 -0.42 -4.70
N SER A 248 31.64 -1.24 -4.67
CA SER A 248 30.31 -0.90 -5.16
C SER A 248 29.31 -1.92 -4.62
N THR A 249 28.07 -1.50 -4.46
CA THR A 249 26.94 -2.35 -4.14
C THR A 249 25.85 -2.25 -5.22
N GLY A 250 24.94 -3.21 -5.24
CA GLY A 250 23.72 -3.19 -6.04
C GLY A 250 22.71 -4.16 -5.46
N TRP A 251 21.42 -3.89 -5.65
CA TRP A 251 20.34 -4.74 -5.17
C TRP A 251 19.72 -5.54 -6.33
N SER A 252 19.20 -6.73 -6.04
CA SER A 252 18.30 -7.41 -6.97
C SER A 252 16.98 -6.62 -7.09
N PRO A 253 16.25 -6.73 -8.22
CA PRO A 253 14.98 -6.03 -8.41
C PRO A 253 13.92 -6.32 -7.34
N ASP A 254 13.95 -7.52 -6.76
CA ASP A 254 13.08 -7.97 -5.67
C ASP A 254 13.53 -7.49 -4.27
N GLY A 255 14.65 -6.77 -4.17
CA GLY A 255 15.23 -6.31 -2.90
C GLY A 255 15.83 -7.42 -2.01
N ALA A 256 15.71 -8.70 -2.38
CA ALA A 256 16.09 -9.82 -1.52
C ALA A 256 17.61 -10.02 -1.38
N ASN A 257 18.38 -9.55 -2.37
CA ASN A 257 19.81 -9.76 -2.45
C ASN A 257 20.56 -8.44 -2.63
N MET A 258 21.59 -8.22 -1.81
CA MET A 258 22.58 -7.18 -2.05
C MET A 258 23.88 -7.82 -2.58
N TYR A 259 24.31 -7.38 -3.76
CA TYR A 259 25.57 -7.76 -4.39
C TYR A 259 26.63 -6.73 -4.04
N ILE A 260 27.75 -7.19 -3.49
CA ILE A 260 28.85 -6.33 -3.03
C ILE A 260 30.10 -6.71 -3.81
N THR A 261 30.55 -5.80 -4.66
CA THR A 261 31.85 -5.93 -5.34
C THR A 261 32.98 -5.57 -4.39
N GLN A 262 34.06 -6.35 -4.39
CA GLN A 262 35.26 -6.13 -3.60
C GLN A 262 36.46 -5.89 -4.50
N LYS A 263 37.39 -5.03 -4.06
CA LYS A 263 38.62 -4.67 -4.80
C LYS A 263 39.41 -5.90 -5.28
N GLY A 264 39.35 -7.01 -4.55
CA GLY A 264 40.01 -8.28 -4.88
C GLY A 264 39.35 -9.12 -5.99
N GLY A 265 38.41 -8.56 -6.77
CA GLY A 265 37.76 -9.28 -7.86
C GLY A 265 36.70 -10.29 -7.40
N LYS A 266 36.07 -10.05 -6.24
CA LYS A 266 34.99 -10.89 -5.73
C LYS A 266 33.68 -10.12 -5.69
N VAL A 267 32.59 -10.82 -5.98
CA VAL A 267 31.23 -10.35 -5.68
C VAL A 267 30.68 -11.24 -4.58
N ILE A 268 30.46 -10.68 -3.40
CA ILE A 268 29.81 -11.36 -2.29
C ILE A 268 28.33 -10.98 -2.29
N VAL A 269 27.47 -11.90 -1.87
CA VAL A 269 26.04 -11.65 -1.78
C VAL A 269 25.63 -11.64 -0.31
N VAL A 270 24.74 -10.72 0.05
CA VAL A 270 23.95 -10.77 1.27
C VAL A 270 22.55 -11.17 0.86
N ARG A 271 22.08 -12.31 1.35
CA ARG A 271 20.73 -12.82 1.07
C ARG A 271 19.90 -12.68 2.31
N ASN A 272 18.77 -11.96 2.23
CA ASN A 272 17.88 -11.75 3.37
C ASN A 272 18.64 -11.31 4.64
N GLY A 273 19.57 -10.36 4.50
CA GLY A 273 20.41 -9.85 5.59
C GLY A 273 21.60 -10.73 6.02
N VAL A 274 21.76 -11.93 5.45
CA VAL A 274 22.86 -12.85 5.81
C VAL A 274 23.98 -12.80 4.76
N LEU A 275 25.17 -12.38 5.20
CA LEU A 275 26.38 -12.39 4.37
C LEU A 275 26.77 -13.83 4.02
N GLN A 276 26.84 -14.13 2.72
CA GLN A 276 27.24 -15.45 2.25
C GLN A 276 28.75 -15.59 2.28
N SER A 277 29.24 -16.73 2.78
CA SER A 277 30.68 -17.01 2.90
C SER A 277 31.34 -17.35 1.55
N THR A 278 30.55 -17.84 0.59
CA THR A 278 31.01 -18.16 -0.76
C THR A 278 30.75 -16.98 -1.71
N PRO A 279 31.76 -16.51 -2.46
CA PRO A 279 31.54 -15.48 -3.47
C PRO A 279 30.59 -15.98 -4.57
N PHE A 280 29.71 -15.10 -5.02
CA PHE A 280 28.83 -15.34 -6.16
C PHE A 280 29.61 -15.28 -7.48
N ILE A 281 30.57 -14.36 -7.58
CA ILE A 281 31.56 -14.30 -8.66
C ILE A 281 32.94 -14.19 -8.02
N ASP A 282 33.89 -15.01 -8.48
CA ASP A 282 35.29 -14.92 -8.08
C ASP A 282 36.18 -14.87 -9.33
N ILE A 283 36.63 -13.67 -9.66
CA ILE A 283 37.63 -13.41 -10.70
C ILE A 283 38.95 -12.95 -10.09
N SER A 284 39.21 -13.27 -8.81
CA SER A 284 40.40 -12.79 -8.10
C SER A 284 41.73 -13.21 -8.75
N ALA A 285 41.73 -14.28 -9.54
CA ALA A 285 42.89 -14.70 -10.34
C ALA A 285 43.18 -13.78 -11.55
N MET A 286 42.22 -12.92 -11.93
CA MET A 286 42.27 -12.04 -13.11
C MET A 286 42.34 -10.56 -12.73
N VAL A 287 42.44 -10.23 -11.43
CA VAL A 287 42.39 -8.85 -10.93
C VAL A 287 43.58 -8.58 -10.02
N ASN A 288 44.25 -7.45 -10.23
CA ASN A 288 45.32 -6.99 -9.36
C ASN A 288 44.77 -6.21 -8.15
N ALA A 289 44.82 -6.82 -6.97
CA ALA A 289 44.30 -6.22 -5.73
C ALA A 289 45.23 -5.15 -5.09
N THR A 290 46.43 -4.90 -5.64
CA THR A 290 47.49 -4.10 -5.00
C THR A 290 47.69 -2.69 -5.58
N ARG A 291 47.01 -2.32 -6.67
CA ARG A 291 47.12 -0.97 -7.29
C ARG A 291 45.73 -0.40 -7.64
N ASP A 292 45.63 0.93 -7.73
CA ASP A 292 44.35 1.67 -7.75
C ASP A 292 43.55 1.63 -9.06
N ARG A 293 43.69 0.58 -9.86
CA ARG A 293 42.81 0.35 -11.02
C ARG A 293 42.52 -1.14 -11.16
N GLY A 294 41.30 -1.52 -10.78
CA GLY A 294 40.72 -2.81 -11.12
C GLY A 294 40.41 -2.89 -12.61
N LEU A 295 41.44 -2.96 -13.45
CA LEU A 295 41.33 -3.47 -14.81
C LEU A 295 41.81 -4.91 -14.84
N LEU A 296 41.12 -5.73 -15.64
CA LEU A 296 41.53 -7.08 -16.04
C LEU A 296 42.92 -7.00 -16.69
N ASP A 297 43.86 -7.84 -16.25
CA ASP A 297 45.12 -8.09 -16.97
C ASP A 297 44.87 -9.00 -18.19
#